data_AF-A0A7S3H6T9-F1
#
_entry.id   AF-A0A7S3H6T9-F1
#
_cell.length_a   1.000
_cell.length_b   1.000
_cell.length_c   1.000
_cell.angle_alpha   90.00
_cell.angle_beta   90.00
_cell.angle_gamma   90.00
#
_symmetry.space_group_name_H-M   'P 1'
#
loop_
_entity.id
_entity.type
_entity.pdbx_description
1 polymer ?
#
loop_
_entity_poly.entity_id
_entity_poly.type
_entity_poly.pdbx_seq_one_letter_code
_entity_poly.pdbx_strand_id
1 'polypeptide(L)'
;SGDTMLNRRYATGLLAALAVLAAPTVAFAQSYPAKPIRWVVPYPAGGGSDFLARTIGQQLSTQIGHPVTVDNKPGANTAIAASEVARSAPDGYTVLSADNGTMVFNSALYSKLSYNPDKDLVRKG
;
A
#
# COMPACT_ATOMS: atom_id res chain seq x y z
N SER A 1 30.03 -26.55 51.50
CA SER A 1 28.65 -26.23 51.07
C SER A 1 28.53 -24.89 50.33
N GLY A 2 29.48 -24.51 49.46
CA GLY A 2 29.45 -23.24 48.71
C GLY A 2 28.92 -23.35 47.28
N ASP A 3 29.11 -24.50 46.63
CA ASP A 3 28.87 -24.64 45.18
C ASP A 3 27.39 -24.75 44.79
N THR A 4 26.53 -25.19 45.72
CA THR A 4 25.08 -25.35 45.47
C THR A 4 24.34 -24.01 45.40
N MET A 5 24.85 -22.95 46.04
CA MET A 5 24.22 -21.62 46.01
C MET A 5 24.55 -20.83 44.74
N LEU A 6 25.74 -21.03 44.16
CA LEU A 6 26.15 -20.36 42.92
C LEU A 6 25.31 -20.85 41.73
N ASN A 7 25.08 -22.16 41.63
CA ASN A 7 24.35 -22.79 40.52
C ASN A 7 22.87 -22.38 40.46
N ARG A 8 22.24 -22.12 41.62
CA ARG A 8 20.86 -21.62 41.70
C ARG A 8 20.74 -20.22 41.13
N ARG A 9 21.72 -19.33 41.34
CA ARG A 9 21.67 -17.94 40.84
C ARG A 9 21.75 -17.87 39.32
N TYR A 10 22.58 -18.72 38.71
CA TYR A 10 22.69 -18.82 37.25
C TYR A 10 21.43 -19.44 36.62
N ALA A 11 20.84 -20.46 37.27
CA ALA A 11 19.59 -21.06 36.80
C ALA A 11 18.41 -20.08 36.82
N THR A 12 18.28 -19.26 37.87
CA THR A 12 17.23 -18.23 37.93
C THR A 12 17.44 -17.12 36.90
N GLY A 13 18.70 -16.75 36.63
CA GLY A 13 19.04 -15.75 35.61
C GLY A 13 18.69 -16.20 34.19
N LEU A 14 18.94 -17.48 33.87
CA LEU A 14 18.62 -18.05 32.57
C LEU A 14 17.10 -18.15 32.32
N LEU A 15 16.34 -18.51 33.35
CA LEU A 15 14.87 -18.56 33.29
C LEU A 15 14.25 -17.17 33.09
N ALA A 16 14.80 -16.15 33.75
CA ALA A 16 14.35 -14.77 33.55
C ALA A 16 14.67 -14.25 32.14
N ALA A 17 15.83 -14.59 31.57
CA ALA A 17 16.19 -14.20 30.20
C ALA A 17 15.30 -14.88 29.14
N LEU A 18 14.94 -16.15 29.35
CA LEU A 18 14.00 -16.87 28.48
C LEU A 18 12.57 -16.30 28.55
N ALA A 19 12.15 -15.80 29.72
CA ALA A 19 10.85 -15.15 29.87
C ALA A 19 10.74 -13.81 29.11
N VAL A 20 11.85 -13.06 29.01
CA VAL A 20 11.90 -11.81 28.22
C VAL A 20 11.84 -12.09 26.72
N LEU A 21 12.46 -13.18 26.25
CA LEU A 21 12.41 -13.60 24.84
C LEU A 21 11.08 -14.22 24.43
N ALA A 22 10.31 -14.76 25.39
CA ALA A 22 9.00 -15.35 25.16
C ALA A 22 7.84 -14.34 25.26
N ALA A 23 8.12 -13.07 25.55
CA ALA A 23 7.09 -12.05 25.62
C ALA A 23 6.49 -11.81 24.22
N PRO A 24 5.17 -11.97 24.03
CA PRO A 24 4.54 -11.70 22.75
C PRO A 24 4.68 -10.21 22.44
N THR A 25 5.31 -9.89 21.30
CA THR A 25 5.33 -8.52 20.79
C THR A 25 3.91 -8.14 20.42
N VAL A 26 3.34 -7.16 21.12
CA VAL A 26 2.04 -6.58 20.75
C VAL A 26 2.24 -5.80 19.46
N ALA A 27 1.92 -6.42 18.33
CA ALA A 27 1.85 -5.73 17.05
C ALA A 27 0.57 -4.90 17.02
N PHE A 28 0.68 -3.58 17.18
CA PHE A 28 -0.44 -2.68 16.94
C PHE A 28 -0.70 -2.61 15.44
N ALA A 29 -1.85 -3.12 14.99
CA ALA A 29 -2.32 -2.86 13.65
C ALA A 29 -2.44 -1.34 13.47
N GLN A 30 -1.64 -0.75 12.58
CA GLN A 30 -1.77 0.66 12.27
C GLN A 30 -3.13 0.87 11.61
N SER A 31 -3.92 1.82 12.12
CA SER A 31 -5.15 2.24 11.48
C SER A 31 -4.82 2.80 10.09
N TYR A 32 -5.41 2.24 9.05
CA TYR A 32 -5.34 2.83 7.72
C TYR A 32 -6.26 4.06 7.64
N PRO A 33 -5.83 5.16 6.99
CA PRO A 33 -4.48 5.43 6.52
C PRO A 33 -3.57 5.94 7.67
N ALA A 34 -2.28 5.67 7.57
CA ALA A 34 -1.23 6.13 8.50
C ALA A 34 -0.16 7.01 7.80
N LYS A 35 -0.26 7.18 6.48
CA LYS A 35 0.62 7.99 5.63
C LYS A 35 -0.18 8.55 4.44
N PRO A 36 0.35 9.54 3.69
CA PRO A 36 -0.31 10.07 2.51
C PRO A 36 -0.67 8.99 1.47
N ILE A 37 -1.80 9.19 0.79
CA ILE A 37 -2.23 8.36 -0.34
C ILE A 37 -1.77 9.03 -1.64
N ARG A 38 -1.13 8.27 -2.52
CA ARG A 38 -0.79 8.67 -3.88
C ARG A 38 -1.89 8.21 -4.83
N TRP A 39 -2.51 9.15 -5.51
CA TRP A 39 -3.52 8.90 -6.54
C TRP A 39 -2.91 9.12 -7.92
N VAL A 40 -2.68 8.03 -8.64
CA VAL A 40 -2.15 8.05 -10.00
C VAL A 40 -3.27 8.24 -11.02
N VAL A 41 -3.15 9.25 -11.87
CA VAL A 41 -4.11 9.58 -12.93
C VAL A 41 -3.46 9.31 -14.30
N PRO A 42 -4.03 8.45 -15.16
CA PRO A 42 -3.41 8.05 -16.43
C PRO A 42 -3.53 9.09 -17.56
N TYR A 43 -3.83 10.34 -17.22
CA TYR A 43 -4.12 11.43 -18.16
C TYR A 43 -3.32 12.70 -17.82
N PRO A 44 -3.10 13.60 -18.80
CA PRO A 44 -2.39 14.85 -18.56
C PRO A 44 -3.03 15.71 -17.46
N ALA A 45 -2.20 16.47 -16.74
CA ALA A 45 -2.65 17.44 -15.77
C ALA A 45 -3.53 18.53 -16.42
N GLY A 46 -4.50 19.06 -15.66
CA GLY A 46 -5.45 20.06 -16.13
C GLY A 46 -6.62 19.53 -16.97
N GLY A 47 -6.64 18.23 -17.31
CA GLY A 47 -7.78 17.59 -17.99
C GLY A 47 -8.91 17.22 -17.01
N GLY A 48 -10.04 16.75 -17.55
CA GLY A 48 -11.22 16.39 -16.75
C GLY A 48 -10.94 15.33 -15.67
N SER A 49 -10.16 14.29 -15.99
CA SER A 49 -9.78 13.24 -15.02
C SER A 49 -8.90 13.78 -13.90
N ASP A 50 -8.00 14.73 -14.20
CA ASP A 50 -7.15 15.39 -13.22
C ASP A 50 -7.97 16.31 -12.30
N PHE A 51 -8.86 17.11 -12.89
CA PHE A 51 -9.79 17.96 -12.14
C PHE A 51 -10.61 17.15 -11.14
N LEU A 52 -11.25 16.06 -11.60
CA LEU A 52 -12.02 15.17 -10.73
C LEU A 52 -11.17 14.57 -9.61
N ALA A 53 -9.98 14.05 -9.92
CA ALA A 53 -9.09 13.46 -8.93
C ALA A 53 -8.66 14.48 -7.87
N ARG A 54 -8.38 15.73 -8.25
CA ARG A 54 -8.00 16.80 -7.30
C ARG A 54 -9.17 17.21 -6.42
N THR A 55 -10.37 17.40 -7.00
CA THR A 55 -11.57 17.75 -6.25
C THR A 55 -11.94 16.66 -5.23
N ILE A 56 -11.98 15.40 -5.67
CA ILE A 56 -12.31 14.27 -4.79
C ILE A 56 -11.18 14.04 -3.78
N GLY A 57 -9.92 14.08 -4.21
CA GLY A 57 -8.75 13.87 -3.36
C GLY A 57 -8.65 14.90 -2.24
N GLN A 58 -8.98 16.16 -2.50
CA GLN A 58 -9.04 17.20 -1.47
C GLN A 58 -10.10 16.88 -0.40
N GLN A 59 -11.32 16.53 -0.82
CA GLN A 59 -12.39 16.17 0.11
C GLN A 59 -12.06 14.91 0.90
N LEU A 60 -11.52 13.89 0.24
CA LEU A 60 -11.09 12.65 0.87
C LEU A 60 -10.02 12.93 1.92
N SER A 61 -9.03 13.78 1.59
CA SER A 61 -7.97 14.17 2.51
C SER A 61 -8.50 14.80 3.79
N THR A 62 -9.53 15.68 3.68
CA THR A 62 -10.21 16.25 4.85
C THR A 62 -10.89 15.18 5.71
N GLN A 63 -11.50 14.16 5.10
CA GLN A 63 -12.20 13.10 5.83
C GLN A 63 -11.27 12.14 6.55
N ILE A 64 -10.14 11.77 5.92
CA ILE A 64 -9.22 10.75 6.45
C ILE A 64 -8.05 11.35 7.25
N GLY A 65 -7.89 12.67 7.27
CA GLY A 65 -6.82 13.35 8.01
C GLY A 65 -5.41 13.18 7.41
N HIS A 66 -5.30 12.54 6.25
CA HIS A 66 -4.03 12.30 5.55
C HIS A 66 -4.07 12.93 4.15
N PRO A 67 -2.96 13.51 3.66
CA PRO A 67 -2.88 14.06 2.31
C PRO A 67 -3.19 13.03 1.22
N VAL A 68 -3.89 13.46 0.17
CA VAL A 68 -4.07 12.71 -1.06
C VAL A 68 -3.35 13.47 -2.18
N THR A 69 -2.27 12.89 -2.72
CA THR A 69 -1.44 13.54 -3.75
C THR A 69 -1.78 12.98 -5.12
N VAL A 70 -2.22 13.86 -6.03
CA VAL A 70 -2.53 13.51 -7.42
C VAL A 70 -1.25 13.55 -8.27
N ASP A 71 -0.95 12.44 -8.95
CA ASP A 71 0.21 12.27 -9.83
C ASP A 71 -0.22 11.84 -11.24
N ASN A 72 0.01 12.70 -12.22
CA ASN A 72 -0.38 12.48 -13.61
C ASN A 72 0.69 11.67 -14.37
N LYS A 73 0.32 10.48 -14.86
CA LYS A 73 1.19 9.56 -15.62
C LYS A 73 0.56 9.21 -16.97
N PRO A 74 0.49 10.15 -17.93
CA PRO A 74 -0.08 9.88 -19.25
C PRO A 74 0.82 8.98 -20.11
N GLY A 75 0.19 8.31 -21.09
CA GLY A 75 0.88 7.61 -22.17
C GLY A 75 0.53 6.12 -22.28
N ALA A 76 0.94 5.52 -23.41
CA ALA A 76 0.68 4.11 -23.77
C ALA A 76 -0.79 3.68 -23.57
N ASN A 77 -1.73 4.55 -23.95
CA ASN A 77 -3.16 4.34 -23.73
C ASN A 77 -3.50 3.91 -22.28
N THR A 78 -3.02 4.67 -21.29
CA THR A 78 -3.12 4.41 -19.83
C THR A 78 -2.21 3.32 -19.26
N ALA A 79 -1.56 2.50 -20.10
CA ALA A 79 -0.78 1.36 -19.64
C ALA A 79 0.43 1.73 -18.76
N ILE A 80 1.04 2.91 -18.94
CA ILE A 80 2.16 3.36 -18.10
C ILE A 80 1.72 3.48 -16.64
N ALA A 81 0.63 4.21 -16.39
CA ALA A 81 0.09 4.42 -15.06
C ALA A 81 -0.39 3.10 -14.44
N ALA A 82 -1.14 2.30 -15.21
CA ALA A 82 -1.65 1.01 -14.77
C ALA A 82 -0.53 0.06 -14.35
N SER A 83 0.55 -0.03 -15.14
CA SER A 83 1.70 -0.89 -14.83
C SER A 83 2.50 -0.38 -13.64
N GLU A 84 2.50 0.92 -13.39
CA GLU A 84 3.15 1.49 -12.21
C GLU A 84 2.37 1.15 -10.93
N VAL A 85 1.04 1.32 -10.94
CA VAL A 85 0.19 0.97 -9.79
C VAL A 85 0.17 -0.55 -9.57
N ALA A 86 0.11 -1.35 -10.62
CA ALA A 86 0.18 -2.81 -10.56
C ALA A 86 1.45 -3.34 -9.84
N ARG A 87 2.57 -2.60 -9.94
CA ARG A 87 3.85 -2.94 -9.31
C ARG A 87 4.02 -2.31 -7.92
N SER A 88 3.10 -1.45 -7.48
CA SER A 88 3.15 -0.84 -6.16
C SER A 88 2.83 -1.85 -5.06
N ALA A 89 3.17 -1.52 -3.81
CA ALA A 89 2.77 -2.36 -2.68
C ALA A 89 1.24 -2.42 -2.61
N PRO A 90 0.63 -3.61 -2.39
CA PRO A 90 -0.81 -3.77 -2.27
C PRO A 90 -1.31 -3.31 -0.88
N ASP A 91 -0.85 -2.16 -0.41
CA ASP A 91 -1.10 -1.59 0.92
C ASP A 91 -2.17 -0.48 0.92
N GLY A 92 -2.76 -0.21 -0.26
CA GLY A 92 -3.83 0.78 -0.44
C GLY A 92 -3.37 2.24 -0.48
N TYR A 93 -2.05 2.52 -0.47
CA TYR A 93 -1.55 3.91 -0.53
C TYR A 93 -1.19 4.37 -1.94
N THR A 94 -1.23 3.48 -2.93
CA THR A 94 -1.12 3.85 -4.34
C THR A 94 -2.38 3.39 -5.05
N VAL A 95 -3.19 4.33 -5.52
CA VAL A 95 -4.47 4.07 -6.19
C VAL A 95 -4.47 4.63 -7.61
N LEU A 96 -5.26 4.02 -8.50
CA LEU A 96 -5.34 4.39 -9.91
C LEU A 96 -6.72 4.97 -10.22
N SER A 97 -6.78 6.07 -11.00
CA SER A 97 -7.99 6.39 -11.76
C SER A 97 -8.17 5.37 -12.89
N ALA A 98 -8.89 4.29 -12.61
CA ALA A 98 -9.21 3.25 -13.57
C ALA A 98 -10.50 3.58 -14.33
N ASP A 99 -10.49 3.36 -15.64
CA ASP A 99 -11.64 3.56 -16.53
C ASP A 99 -11.78 2.38 -17.52
N ASN A 100 -12.78 2.43 -18.40
CA ASN A 100 -13.02 1.38 -19.38
C ASN A 100 -11.84 1.17 -20.34
N GLY A 101 -11.11 2.23 -20.67
CA GLY A 101 -9.90 2.15 -21.49
C GLY A 101 -8.88 1.23 -20.84
N THR A 102 -8.61 1.49 -19.56
CA THR A 102 -7.66 0.74 -18.73
C THR A 102 -8.14 -0.67 -18.41
N MET A 103 -9.41 -0.84 -18.04
CA MET A 103 -9.90 -2.10 -17.49
C MET A 103 -10.39 -3.09 -18.55
N VAL A 104 -10.85 -2.63 -19.71
CA VAL A 104 -11.58 -3.47 -20.68
C VAL A 104 -11.01 -3.33 -22.08
N PHE A 105 -10.88 -2.11 -22.60
CA PHE A 105 -10.52 -1.91 -24.00
C PHE A 105 -9.07 -2.32 -24.27
N ASN A 106 -8.14 -1.96 -23.39
CA ASN A 106 -6.75 -2.34 -23.54
C ASN A 106 -6.55 -3.86 -23.64
N SER A 107 -7.26 -4.66 -22.83
CA SER A 107 -7.15 -6.12 -22.88
C SER A 107 -7.73 -6.74 -24.14
N ALA A 108 -8.69 -6.07 -24.76
CA ALA A 108 -9.27 -6.49 -26.04
C ALA A 108 -8.43 -6.03 -27.25
N LEU A 109 -7.76 -4.89 -27.14
CA LEU A 109 -7.03 -4.25 -28.24
C LEU A 109 -5.58 -4.70 -28.35
N TYR A 110 -4.94 -5.08 -27.25
CA TYR A 110 -3.53 -5.45 -27.23
C TYR A 110 -3.35 -6.92 -26.85
N SER A 111 -2.68 -7.68 -27.72
CA SER A 111 -2.35 -9.09 -27.48
C SER A 111 -1.38 -9.30 -26.31
N LYS A 112 -0.60 -8.27 -25.96
CA LYS A 112 0.32 -8.26 -24.82
C LYS A 112 0.24 -6.92 -24.09
N LEU A 113 -0.30 -6.96 -22.87
CA LEU A 113 -0.30 -5.83 -21.95
C LEU A 113 0.81 -5.98 -20.90
N SER A 114 1.25 -4.83 -20.38
CA SER A 114 2.23 -4.74 -19.28
C SER A 114 1.61 -4.86 -17.88
N TYR A 115 0.28 -5.06 -17.80
CA TYR A 115 -0.48 -5.30 -16.58
C TYR A 115 -1.67 -6.22 -16.89
N ASN A 116 -2.24 -6.83 -15.85
CA ASN A 116 -3.49 -7.58 -15.92
C ASN A 116 -4.55 -6.85 -15.08
N PRO A 117 -5.64 -6.33 -15.69
CA PRO A 117 -6.63 -5.52 -14.96
C PRO A 117 -7.31 -6.30 -13.82
N ASP A 118 -7.66 -7.57 -14.05
CA ASP A 118 -8.40 -8.39 -13.08
C ASP A 118 -7.53 -8.91 -11.92
N LYS A 119 -6.21 -8.97 -12.10
CA LYS A 119 -5.28 -9.47 -11.08
C LYS A 119 -4.52 -8.36 -10.37
N ASP A 120 -4.19 -7.29 -11.08
CA ASP A 120 -3.26 -6.29 -10.60
C ASP A 120 -3.96 -5.02 -10.08
N LEU A 121 -5.17 -4.71 -10.56
CA LEU A 121 -5.86 -3.45 -10.29
C LEU A 121 -7.14 -3.60 -9.46
N VAL A 122 -7.47 -4.82 -9.04
CA VAL A 122 -8.59 -5.09 -8.13
C VAL A 122 -8.12 -5.11 -6.67
N ARG A 123 -9.04 -4.84 -5.74
CA ARG A 123 -8.74 -4.92 -4.30
C ARG A 123 -8.30 -6.34 -3.94
N LYS A 124 -7.13 -6.46 -3.33
CA LYS A 124 -6.66 -7.70 -2.70
C LYS A 124 -7.16 -7.70 -1.24
N GLY A 125 -7.69 -8.84 -0.81
CA GLY A 125 -8.47 -9.03 0.42
C GLY A 125 -7.79 -8.49 1.66
#